data_AF-A0A2P4SKA8-F1
#
_entry.id   AF-A0A2P4SKA8-F1
#
_cell.length_a   1.000
_cell.length_b   1.000
_cell.length_c   1.000
_cell.angle_alpha   90.00
_cell.angle_beta   90.00
_cell.angle_gamma   90.00
#
_symmetry.space_group_name_H-M   'P 1'
#
loop_
_entity.id
_entity.type
_entity.pdbx_description
1 polymer ?
#
loop_
_entity_poly.entity_id
_entity_poly.type
_entity_poly.pdbx_seq_one_letter_code
_entity_poly.pdbx_strand_id
1 'polypeptide(L)'
;QILYLKPPWTLADLLQCYKKHWVAVFGYVVPRSLLATVEFLYRHFCTGKTLDTSTAVILLQEIKKLLHAFSLRSDYDGVLPRAYEKVNKLYQTFTENLSEDIAVLSKSSLCERMEETAPNLQNCEEKRLPASTHDAQENRHQEIWSVLEGVWNTMNLYRYGVLKKFRS
;
A
#
# COMPACT_ATOMS: atom_id res chain seq x y z
N GLN A 1 -9.42 1.85 -28.84
CA GLN A 1 -8.28 2.80 -28.87
C GLN A 1 -7.22 2.31 -27.89
N ILE A 2 -6.06 1.81 -28.35
CA ILE A 2 -4.97 1.32 -27.49
C ILE A 2 -4.30 2.53 -26.81
N LEU A 3 -4.07 2.44 -25.50
CA LEU A 3 -3.51 3.55 -24.73
C LEU A 3 -1.98 3.45 -24.82
N TYR A 4 -1.39 4.21 -25.74
CA TYR A 4 0.05 4.23 -25.95
C TYR A 4 0.69 5.30 -25.06
N LEU A 5 1.01 4.92 -23.81
CA LEU A 5 1.83 5.76 -22.93
C LEU A 5 3.30 5.35 -23.08
N LYS A 6 4.19 6.33 -23.22
CA LYS A 6 5.64 6.08 -23.27
C LYS A 6 6.18 6.08 -21.84
N PRO A 7 7.00 5.10 -21.43
CA PRO A 7 7.55 5.06 -20.07
C PRO A 7 8.45 6.28 -19.79
N PRO A 8 8.60 6.69 -18.51
CA PRO A 8 8.15 6.01 -17.29
C PRO A 8 6.63 6.09 -17.06
N TRP A 9 6.03 5.00 -16.56
CA TRP A 9 4.60 4.94 -16.24
C TRP A 9 4.38 5.12 -14.74
N THR A 10 3.42 5.95 -14.38
CA THR A 10 2.92 6.08 -13.01
C THR A 10 1.92 4.96 -12.68
N LEU A 11 1.59 4.78 -11.40
CA LEU A 11 0.50 3.86 -11.00
C LEU A 11 -0.83 4.26 -11.64
N ALA A 12 -1.09 5.57 -11.77
CA ALA A 12 -2.31 6.07 -12.40
C ALA A 12 -2.38 5.68 -13.88
N ASP A 13 -1.27 5.78 -14.60
CA ASP A 13 -1.15 5.36 -16.00
C ASP A 13 -1.45 3.87 -16.17
N LEU A 14 -0.91 3.03 -15.29
CA LEU A 14 -1.14 1.58 -15.31
C LEU A 14 -2.58 1.22 -14.99
N LEU A 15 -3.17 1.81 -13.94
CA LEU A 15 -4.58 1.57 -13.59
C LEU A 15 -5.52 2.07 -14.68
N GLN A 16 -5.21 3.18 -15.34
CA GLN A 16 -5.97 3.65 -16.49
C GLN A 16 -5.87 2.69 -17.67
N CYS A 17 -4.67 2.16 -17.94
CA CYS A 17 -4.44 1.15 -18.96
C CYS A 17 -5.24 -0.13 -18.67
N TYR A 18 -5.17 -0.65 -17.45
CA TYR A 18 -5.97 -1.81 -17.02
C TYR A 18 -7.45 -1.55 -17.20
N LYS A 19 -7.97 -0.40 -16.73
CA LYS A 19 -9.39 -0.07 -16.86
C LYS A 19 -9.84 -0.04 -18.33
N LYS A 20 -9.07 0.59 -19.23
CA LYS A 20 -9.45 0.71 -20.65
C LYS A 20 -9.34 -0.61 -21.41
N HIS A 21 -8.38 -1.46 -21.04
CA HIS A 21 -8.05 -2.68 -21.80
C HIS A 21 -8.40 -3.96 -21.06
N TRP A 22 -9.16 -3.88 -19.97
CA TRP A 22 -9.45 -5.06 -19.15
C TRP A 22 -10.14 -6.14 -19.97
N VAL A 23 -11.33 -5.86 -20.51
CA VAL A 23 -12.13 -6.88 -21.22
C VAL A 23 -11.42 -7.41 -22.47
N ALA A 24 -10.72 -6.53 -23.18
CA ALA A 24 -10.11 -6.80 -24.48
C ALA A 24 -8.69 -7.39 -24.41
N VAL A 25 -8.00 -7.30 -23.27
CA VAL A 25 -6.61 -7.74 -23.13
C VAL A 25 -6.42 -8.52 -21.83
N PHE A 26 -6.52 -7.85 -20.68
CA PHE A 26 -6.15 -8.47 -19.39
C PHE A 26 -7.13 -9.55 -18.94
N GLY A 27 -8.41 -9.43 -19.31
CA GLY A 27 -9.51 -10.32 -18.96
C GLY A 27 -9.48 -11.68 -19.68
N TYR A 28 -8.52 -11.89 -20.59
CA TYR A 28 -8.17 -13.21 -21.14
C TYR A 28 -7.18 -13.96 -20.25
N VAL A 29 -6.40 -13.23 -19.45
CA VAL A 29 -5.33 -13.75 -18.60
C VAL A 29 -5.80 -13.80 -17.14
N VAL A 30 -6.51 -12.79 -16.67
CA VAL A 30 -6.98 -12.59 -15.30
C VAL A 30 -8.51 -12.63 -15.26
N PRO A 31 -9.17 -13.12 -14.18
CA PRO A 31 -10.62 -13.16 -14.10
C PRO A 31 -11.29 -11.81 -14.40
N ARG A 32 -12.27 -11.80 -15.31
CA ARG A 32 -12.99 -10.57 -15.71
C ARG A 32 -13.70 -9.87 -14.55
N SER A 33 -14.10 -10.62 -13.52
CA SER A 33 -14.72 -10.09 -12.29
C SER A 33 -13.82 -9.08 -11.55
N LEU A 34 -12.50 -9.14 -11.73
CA LEU A 34 -11.57 -8.18 -11.13
C LEU A 34 -11.55 -6.81 -11.83
N LEU A 35 -12.40 -6.57 -12.85
CA LEU A 35 -12.61 -5.22 -13.36
C LEU A 35 -13.08 -4.27 -12.26
N ALA A 36 -13.99 -4.73 -11.39
CA ALA A 36 -14.49 -3.95 -10.27
C ALA A 36 -13.35 -3.54 -9.31
N THR A 37 -12.42 -4.46 -9.04
CA THR A 37 -11.18 -4.21 -8.30
C THR A 37 -10.37 -3.10 -8.95
N VAL A 38 -10.10 -3.17 -10.26
CA VAL A 38 -9.32 -2.15 -10.99
C VAL A 38 -10.02 -0.78 -10.95
N GLU A 39 -11.33 -0.74 -11.15
CA GLU A 39 -12.10 0.50 -11.09
C GLU A 39 -12.09 1.13 -9.69
N PHE A 40 -12.19 0.30 -8.65
CA PHE A 40 -12.08 0.73 -7.27
C PHE A 40 -10.70 1.36 -7.00
N LEU A 41 -9.62 0.65 -7.34
CA LEU A 41 -8.25 1.15 -7.16
C LEU A 41 -8.02 2.46 -7.93
N TYR A 42 -8.48 2.55 -9.18
CA TYR A 42 -8.35 3.78 -9.97
C TYR A 42 -9.07 4.97 -9.29
N ARG A 43 -10.28 4.75 -8.76
CA ARG A 43 -11.02 5.82 -8.07
C ARG A 43 -10.24 6.31 -6.84
N HIS A 44 -9.68 5.42 -6.03
CA HIS A 44 -9.04 5.82 -4.78
C HIS A 44 -7.61 6.36 -4.96
N PHE A 45 -6.83 5.80 -5.89
CA PHE A 45 -5.46 6.28 -6.13
C PHE A 45 -5.39 7.51 -7.04
N CYS A 46 -6.32 7.66 -7.99
CA CYS A 46 -6.18 8.66 -9.05
C CYS A 46 -7.13 9.86 -8.92
N THR A 47 -8.17 9.82 -8.07
CA THR A 47 -9.12 10.94 -7.94
C THR A 47 -8.91 11.79 -6.69
N GLY A 48 -7.78 11.63 -5.98
CA GLY A 48 -7.38 12.52 -4.87
C GLY A 48 -8.33 12.54 -3.67
N LYS A 49 -9.14 11.49 -3.48
CA LYS A 49 -10.05 11.41 -2.34
C LYS A 49 -9.29 11.07 -1.07
N THR A 50 -9.65 11.71 0.04
CA THR A 50 -9.14 11.35 1.37
C THR A 50 -9.52 9.92 1.69
N LEU A 51 -8.55 9.14 2.16
CA LEU A 51 -8.72 7.74 2.50
C LEU A 51 -8.92 7.63 4.02
N ASP A 52 -10.09 7.18 4.46
CA ASP A 52 -10.27 6.78 5.85
C ASP A 52 -9.69 5.37 6.07
N THR A 53 -9.44 5.03 7.34
CA THR A 53 -8.82 3.76 7.73
C THR A 53 -9.61 2.55 7.23
N SER A 54 -10.95 2.60 7.21
CA SER A 54 -11.77 1.48 6.74
C SER A 54 -11.64 1.28 5.24
N THR A 55 -11.64 2.37 4.46
CA THR A 55 -11.39 2.33 3.02
C THR A 55 -9.98 1.85 2.70
N ALA A 56 -8.98 2.22 3.52
CA ALA A 56 -7.60 1.75 3.36
C ALA A 56 -7.49 0.22 3.46
N VAL A 57 -8.20 -0.40 4.42
CA VAL A 57 -8.24 -1.87 4.56
C VAL A 57 -8.85 -2.54 3.34
N ILE A 58 -9.98 -2.03 2.85
CA ILE A 58 -10.63 -2.53 1.62
C ILE A 58 -9.68 -2.39 0.43
N LEU A 59 -9.01 -1.26 0.30
CA LEU A 59 -8.05 -0.99 -0.77
C LEU A 59 -6.88 -1.97 -0.76
N LEU A 60 -6.31 -2.26 0.41
CA LEU A 60 -5.25 -3.27 0.54
C LEU A 60 -5.76 -4.67 0.17
N GLN A 61 -6.99 -5.01 0.53
CA GLN A 61 -7.62 -6.26 0.14
C GLN A 61 -7.81 -6.37 -1.40
N GLU A 62 -8.23 -5.29 -2.04
CA GLU A 62 -8.39 -5.21 -3.50
C GLU A 62 -7.03 -5.32 -4.23
N ILE A 63 -5.98 -4.68 -3.74
CA ILE A 63 -4.62 -4.83 -4.28
C ILE A 63 -4.15 -6.28 -4.16
N LYS A 64 -4.37 -6.94 -3.02
CA LYS A 64 -4.01 -8.35 -2.81
C LYS A 64 -4.68 -9.26 -3.83
N LYS A 65 -5.99 -9.08 -4.08
CA LYS A 65 -6.72 -9.85 -5.10
C LYS A 65 -6.07 -9.69 -6.48
N LEU A 66 -5.74 -8.46 -6.84
CA LEU A 66 -5.12 -8.17 -8.14
C LEU A 66 -3.73 -8.81 -8.27
N LEU A 67 -2.86 -8.61 -7.27
CA LEU A 67 -1.51 -9.18 -7.25
C LEU A 67 -1.53 -10.71 -7.30
N HIS A 68 -2.39 -11.33 -6.49
CA HIS A 68 -2.56 -12.78 -6.46
C HIS A 68 -3.03 -13.32 -7.82
N ALA A 69 -3.98 -12.65 -8.46
CA ALA A 69 -4.50 -13.10 -9.75
C ALA A 69 -3.45 -13.04 -10.87
N PHE A 70 -2.57 -12.03 -10.85
CA PHE A 70 -1.42 -11.99 -11.76
C PHE A 70 -0.34 -13.02 -11.39
N SER A 71 -0.09 -13.28 -10.10
CA SER A 71 0.92 -14.25 -9.67
C SER A 71 0.59 -15.69 -10.06
N LEU A 72 -0.70 -16.02 -10.22
CA LEU A 72 -1.13 -17.31 -10.76
C LEU A 72 -0.72 -17.55 -12.22
N ARG A 73 -0.28 -16.51 -12.93
CA ARG A 73 0.12 -16.58 -14.35
C ARG A 73 1.62 -16.52 -14.55
N SER A 74 2.29 -15.71 -13.75
CA SER A 74 3.75 -15.63 -13.68
C SER A 74 4.14 -15.01 -12.35
N ASP A 75 5.25 -15.45 -11.79
CA ASP A 75 5.83 -14.87 -10.59
C ASP A 75 6.58 -13.55 -10.86
N TYR A 76 6.81 -13.20 -12.13
CA TYR A 76 7.59 -12.04 -12.59
C TYR A 76 8.91 -11.94 -11.81
N ASP A 77 9.74 -12.99 -11.87
CA ASP A 77 11.02 -13.08 -11.15
C ASP A 77 10.87 -12.89 -9.62
N GLY A 78 9.74 -13.35 -9.09
CA GLY A 78 9.36 -13.20 -7.68
C GLY A 78 8.93 -11.79 -7.28
N VAL A 79 8.79 -10.85 -8.21
CA VAL A 79 8.35 -9.47 -7.90
C VAL A 79 6.92 -9.46 -7.36
N LEU A 80 6.00 -10.22 -7.96
CA LEU A 80 4.60 -10.25 -7.51
C LEU A 80 4.42 -10.87 -6.12
N PRO A 81 5.01 -12.05 -5.82
CA PRO A 81 4.98 -12.60 -4.46
C PRO A 81 5.52 -11.64 -3.40
N ARG A 82 6.67 -10.99 -3.66
CA ARG A 82 7.26 -10.01 -2.72
C ARG A 82 6.36 -8.79 -2.52
N ALA A 83 5.73 -8.30 -3.59
CA ALA A 83 4.76 -7.21 -3.48
C ALA A 83 3.53 -7.62 -2.65
N TYR A 84 3.01 -8.84 -2.89
CA TYR A 84 1.88 -9.39 -2.14
C TYR A 84 2.19 -9.49 -0.64
N GLU A 85 3.37 -9.99 -0.27
CA GLU A 85 3.79 -10.07 1.14
C GLU A 85 3.85 -8.71 1.82
N LYS A 86 4.38 -7.69 1.14
CA LYS A 86 4.43 -6.31 1.66
C LYS A 86 3.02 -5.76 1.92
N VAL A 87 2.12 -5.94 0.95
CA VAL A 87 0.73 -5.49 1.09
C VAL A 87 0.00 -6.30 2.17
N ASN A 88 0.30 -7.59 2.31
CA ASN A 88 -0.29 -8.43 3.35
C ASN A 88 0.14 -8.01 4.76
N LYS A 89 1.43 -7.69 4.96
CA LYS A 89 1.92 -7.15 6.23
C LYS A 89 1.23 -5.83 6.57
N LEU A 90 1.12 -4.94 5.59
CA LEU A 90 0.41 -3.66 5.77
C LEU A 90 -1.07 -3.87 6.13
N TYR A 91 -1.75 -4.80 5.45
CA TYR A 91 -3.13 -5.17 5.75
C TYR A 91 -3.29 -5.69 7.19
N GLN A 92 -2.37 -6.54 7.66
CA GLN A 92 -2.38 -7.06 9.04
C GLN A 92 -2.24 -5.94 10.06
N THR A 93 -1.26 -5.05 9.90
CA THR A 93 -1.07 -3.89 10.80
C THR A 93 -2.32 -3.01 10.89
N PHE A 94 -2.97 -2.72 9.76
CA PHE A 94 -4.21 -1.92 9.78
C PHE A 94 -5.38 -2.65 10.45
N THR A 95 -5.46 -3.97 10.32
CA THR A 95 -6.56 -4.76 10.92
C THR A 95 -6.36 -4.95 12.43
N GLU A 96 -5.12 -5.14 12.88
CA GLU A 96 -4.76 -5.24 14.30
C GLU A 96 -5.03 -3.93 15.04
N ASN A 97 -4.65 -2.78 14.46
CA ASN A 97 -4.91 -1.47 15.04
C ASN A 97 -6.41 -1.17 15.19
N LEU A 98 -7.24 -1.58 14.23
CA LEU A 98 -8.70 -1.44 14.33
C LEU A 98 -9.30 -2.33 15.42
N SER A 99 -8.72 -3.50 15.65
CA SER A 99 -9.14 -4.41 16.72
C SER A 99 -8.80 -3.85 18.11
N GLU A 100 -7.66 -3.18 18.27
CA GLU A 100 -7.28 -2.52 19.52
C GLU A 100 -8.14 -1.26 19.77
N ASP A 101 -8.43 -0.45 18.75
CA ASP A 101 -9.31 0.72 18.90
C ASP A 101 -10.74 0.33 19.33
N ILE A 102 -11.27 -0.78 18.80
CA ILE A 102 -12.59 -1.32 19.22
C ILE A 102 -12.54 -1.83 20.67
N ALA A 103 -11.43 -2.45 21.10
CA ALA A 103 -11.26 -2.93 22.46
C ALA A 103 -11.15 -1.78 23.48
N VAL A 104 -10.61 -0.63 23.08
CA VAL A 104 -10.53 0.59 23.91
C VAL A 104 -11.89 1.29 23.99
N LEU A 105 -12.64 1.38 22.89
CA LEU A 105 -14.01 1.94 22.85
C LEU A 105 -15.04 1.10 23.62
N SER A 106 -14.87 -0.22 23.66
CA SER A 106 -15.76 -1.13 24.41
C SER A 106 -15.65 -0.95 25.94
N LYS A 107 -14.51 -0.45 26.43
CA LYS A 107 -14.32 -0.16 27.87
C LYS A 107 -14.91 1.18 28.31
N SER A 108 -15.29 2.07 27.39
CA SER A 108 -15.81 3.40 27.74
C SER A 108 -17.33 3.51 27.79
N SER A 109 -18.11 2.44 27.58
CA SER A 109 -19.58 2.50 27.55
C SER A 109 -20.32 1.66 28.59
N LEU A 110 -19.66 1.12 29.62
CA LEU A 110 -20.36 0.39 30.67
C LEU A 110 -19.70 0.57 32.04
N CYS A 111 -19.97 1.70 32.70
CA CYS A 111 -19.94 1.78 34.16
C CYS A 111 -20.60 3.09 34.62
N GLU A 112 -21.94 3.14 34.52
CA GLU A 112 -22.73 4.07 35.32
C GLU A 112 -23.57 3.24 36.30
N ARG A 113 -23.00 2.94 37.47
CA ARG A 113 -23.75 2.83 38.73
C ARG A 113 -22.80 2.95 39.92
N MET A 114 -23.15 3.89 40.79
CA MET A 114 -22.62 4.15 42.13
C MET A 114 -22.21 2.90 42.89
N GLU A 115 -21.05 2.95 43.55
CA GLU A 115 -21.01 2.83 45.00
C GLU A 115 -19.69 3.37 45.55
N GLU A 116 -19.86 4.23 46.55
CA GLU A 116 -18.86 4.89 47.36
C GLU A 116 -18.28 3.85 48.35
N THR A 117 -16.95 3.88 48.54
CA THR A 117 -16.21 3.63 49.80
C THR A 117 -14.82 3.06 49.47
N ALA A 118 -13.80 3.93 49.57
CA ALA A 118 -12.38 3.59 49.69
C ALA A 118 -12.12 2.92 51.08
N PRO A 119 -10.96 2.28 51.41
CA PRO A 119 -9.65 2.68 50.88
C PRO A 119 -8.54 1.61 50.75
N ASN A 120 -7.47 2.07 50.08
CA ASN A 120 -6.05 1.77 50.28
C ASN A 120 -5.49 0.41 49.79
N LEU A 121 -4.58 0.44 48.79
CA LEU A 121 -3.16 0.18 49.02
C LEU A 121 -2.27 0.56 47.81
N GLN A 122 -1.28 1.40 48.12
CA GLN A 122 0.13 1.28 47.71
C GLN A 122 0.55 1.48 46.22
N ASN A 123 0.94 2.73 45.95
CA ASN A 123 2.29 3.16 45.54
C ASN A 123 2.92 2.59 44.24
N CYS A 124 3.17 3.48 43.26
CA CYS A 124 4.47 3.60 42.58
C CYS A 124 4.60 4.95 41.85
N GLU A 125 5.74 5.59 42.08
CA GLU A 125 6.10 6.95 41.68
C GLU A 125 6.39 7.11 40.17
N GLU A 126 5.95 8.27 39.69
CA GLU A 126 6.54 9.18 38.70
C GLU A 126 7.94 8.84 38.11
N LYS A 127 8.04 8.73 36.78
CA LYS A 127 9.22 9.26 36.05
C LYS A 127 9.03 9.49 34.55
N ARG A 128 9.03 10.79 34.20
CA ARG A 128 9.63 11.45 33.02
C ARG A 128 9.26 11.00 31.60
N LEU A 129 8.67 11.96 30.88
CA LEU A 129 8.83 12.17 29.43
C LEU A 129 10.33 12.21 29.03
N PRO A 130 10.63 11.83 27.78
CA PRO A 130 11.14 12.86 26.87
C PRO A 130 10.55 12.81 25.46
N ALA A 131 10.54 13.98 24.85
CA ALA A 131 10.16 14.26 23.48
C ALA A 131 11.20 13.78 22.45
N SER A 132 10.74 13.75 21.19
CA SER A 132 11.48 13.86 19.92
C SER A 132 12.34 12.68 19.44
N THR A 133 11.88 12.05 18.35
CA THR A 133 12.72 11.47 17.28
C THR A 133 11.91 11.46 15.98
N HIS A 134 11.58 12.64 15.44
CA HIS A 134 10.93 12.75 14.12
C HIS A 134 11.95 12.97 12.97
N ASP A 135 13.25 13.09 13.27
CA ASP A 135 14.27 13.48 12.27
C ASP A 135 15.17 12.32 11.76
N ALA A 136 15.15 11.15 12.39
CA ALA A 136 16.01 10.03 11.98
C ALA A 136 15.39 9.14 10.87
N GLN A 137 14.06 9.13 10.74
CA GLN A 137 13.36 8.29 9.76
C GLN A 137 13.34 8.92 8.36
N GLU A 138 13.33 10.25 8.29
CA GLU A 138 13.25 10.99 7.03
C GLU A 138 14.50 10.79 6.15
N ASN A 139 15.69 10.73 6.74
CA ASN A 139 16.93 10.41 6.03
C ASN A 139 16.95 9.00 5.43
N ARG A 140 16.38 8.01 6.13
CA ARG A 140 16.40 6.62 5.67
C ARG A 140 15.60 6.41 4.39
N HIS A 141 14.49 7.13 4.24
CA HIS A 141 13.69 7.08 3.03
C HIS A 141 14.39 7.78 1.87
N GLN A 142 15.04 8.92 2.11
CA GLN A 142 15.81 9.64 1.09
C GLN A 142 17.00 8.81 0.56
N GLU A 143 17.68 8.07 1.44
CA GLU A 143 18.74 7.14 1.04
C GLU A 143 18.20 5.99 0.16
N ILE A 144 17.07 5.39 0.56
CA ILE A 144 16.43 4.32 -0.22
C ILE A 144 15.96 4.85 -1.59
N TRP A 145 15.39 6.06 -1.64
CA TRP A 145 14.99 6.70 -2.89
C TRP A 145 16.19 7.00 -3.79
N SER A 146 17.30 7.48 -3.22
CA SER A 146 18.52 7.79 -3.97
C SER A 146 19.13 6.55 -4.64
N VAL A 147 19.12 5.40 -3.94
CA VAL A 147 19.60 4.13 -4.51
C VAL A 147 18.71 3.66 -5.67
N LEU A 148 17.39 3.74 -5.51
CA LEU A 148 16.43 3.37 -6.56
C LEU A 148 16.56 4.27 -7.80
N GLU A 149 16.71 5.57 -7.59
CA GLU A 149 16.92 6.54 -8.65
C GLU A 149 18.24 6.29 -9.40
N GLY A 150 19.32 5.97 -8.67
CA GLY A 150 20.61 5.61 -9.27
C GLY A 150 20.54 4.37 -10.17
N VAL A 151 19.86 3.31 -9.73
CA VAL A 151 19.66 2.09 -10.53
C VAL A 151 18.81 2.38 -11.77
N TRP A 152 17.75 3.16 -11.61
CA TRP A 152 16.87 3.56 -12.72
C TRP A 152 17.61 4.37 -13.79
N ASN A 153 18.38 5.38 -13.37
CA ASN A 153 19.18 6.21 -14.27
C ASN A 153 20.27 5.41 -14.99
N THR A 154 20.92 4.49 -14.27
CA THR A 154 21.92 3.59 -14.84
C THR A 154 21.31 2.69 -15.92
N MET A 155 20.18 2.06 -15.64
CA MET A 155 19.47 1.22 -16.61
C MET A 155 19.00 2.03 -17.84
N ASN A 156 18.58 3.27 -17.63
CA ASN A 156 18.18 4.17 -18.70
C ASN A 156 19.38 4.64 -19.56
N LEU A 157 20.56 4.81 -18.94
CA LEU A 157 21.80 5.11 -19.66
C LEU A 157 22.24 3.94 -20.55
N TYR A 158 22.15 2.70 -20.05
CA TYR A 158 22.40 1.49 -20.85
C TYR A 158 21.42 1.35 -22.01
N ARG A 159 20.15 1.76 -21.85
CA ARG A 159 19.17 1.83 -22.93
C ARG A 159 19.62 2.79 -24.05
N TYR A 160 20.17 3.95 -23.73
CA TYR A 160 20.72 4.86 -24.75
C TYR A 160 21.96 4.30 -25.46
N GLY A 161 22.84 3.62 -24.73
CA GLY A 161 24.03 2.97 -25.29
C GLY A 161 23.70 1.82 -26.25
N VAL A 162 22.75 0.96 -25.86
CA VAL A 162 22.28 -0.16 -26.70
C VAL A 162 21.54 0.35 -27.93
N LEU A 163 20.69 1.38 -27.81
CA LEU A 163 19.97 1.95 -28.96
C LEU A 163 20.87 2.69 -29.96
N LYS A 164 22.02 3.25 -29.54
CA LYS A 164 23.01 3.80 -30.49
C LYS A 164 23.75 2.70 -31.27
N LYS A 165 23.98 1.54 -30.65
CA LYS A 165 24.68 0.40 -31.29
C LYS A 165 23.82 -0.33 -32.33
N PHE A 166 22.50 -0.20 -32.26
CA PHE A 166 21.54 -0.73 -33.25
C PHE A 166 21.18 0.27 -34.37
N ARG A 167 21.83 1.44 -34.43
CA ARG A 167 21.59 2.48 -35.45
C ARG A 167 22.81 2.83 -36.29
N SER A 168 23.85 1.98 -36.28
CA SER A 168 24.99 2.03 -37.22
C SER A 168 25.02 0.78 -38.07
#